data_AF-A0A917KA27-F1
#
_entry.id   AF-A0A917KA27-F1
#
_cell.length_a   1.000
_cell.length_b   1.000
_cell.length_c   1.000
_cell.angle_alpha   90.00
_cell.angle_beta   90.00
_cell.angle_gamma   90.00
#
_symmetry.space_group_name_H-M   'P 1'
#
loop_
_entity.id
_entity.type
_entity.pdbx_description
1 polymer ?
#
loop_
_entity_poly.entity_id
_entity_poly.type
_entity_poly.pdbx_seq_one_letter_code
_entity_poly.pdbx_strand_id
1 'polypeptide(L)'
;MNRHIVVGRTGAGKTLFCIRFARFLGLHELTWLVERTDGRKDRRRMSLLEAERWLSAPHAHTTRQLQSIQVEVPRGKSKPSFLLTDTTGLADGIHPDSSLRDAMAKTLEAMLTAQVILHVVDADALGRALAEGEHAAWSALDDQLVQLGLHRGAYLLLANKMDLPAARYGHQFLAHRYPKGKVIPISARQGTGFREVRDHVWRLA
;
A
#
# COMPACT_ATOMS: atom_id res chain seq x y z
N MET A 1 -7.71 -0.34 17.94
CA MET A 1 -6.62 0.43 17.29
C MET A 1 -7.02 0.62 15.84
N ASN A 2 -6.87 1.83 15.30
CA ASN A 2 -7.28 2.15 13.94
C ASN A 2 -6.36 1.41 12.95
N ARG A 3 -6.92 0.67 11.99
CA ARG A 3 -6.14 -0.10 11.01
C ARG A 3 -6.27 0.56 9.65
N HIS A 4 -5.12 0.98 9.10
CA HIS A 4 -5.01 1.48 7.73
C HIS A 4 -4.29 0.41 6.90
N ILE A 5 -4.85 0.05 5.77
CA ILE A 5 -4.30 -1.03 4.96
C ILE A 5 -3.68 -0.46 3.69
N VAL A 6 -2.49 -0.95 3.34
CA VAL A 6 -1.80 -0.66 2.09
C VAL A 6 -1.94 -1.88 1.20
N VAL A 7 -2.73 -1.73 0.15
CA VAL A 7 -3.04 -2.80 -0.81
C VAL A 7 -2.44 -2.46 -2.17
N GLY A 8 -2.36 -3.47 -3.04
CA GLY A 8 -1.86 -3.33 -4.39
C GLY A 8 -1.02 -4.52 -4.83
N ARG A 9 -0.74 -4.58 -6.13
CA ARG A 9 0.00 -5.70 -6.73
C ARG A 9 1.42 -5.87 -6.18
N THR A 10 1.99 -7.03 -6.42
CA THR A 10 3.42 -7.28 -6.17
C THR A 10 4.26 -6.26 -6.94
N GLY A 11 5.31 -5.71 -6.32
CA GLY A 11 6.20 -4.75 -6.97
C GLY A 11 5.66 -3.31 -7.06
N ALA A 12 4.42 -3.04 -6.63
CA ALA A 12 3.85 -1.68 -6.65
C ALA A 12 4.56 -0.69 -5.70
N GLY A 13 5.39 -1.17 -4.77
CA GLY A 13 6.16 -0.35 -3.84
C GLY A 13 5.49 -0.11 -2.48
N LYS A 14 4.55 -0.98 -2.08
CA LYS A 14 3.82 -0.93 -0.81
C LYS A 14 4.74 -0.87 0.41
N THR A 15 5.64 -1.84 0.56
CA THR A 15 6.58 -1.93 1.69
C THR A 15 7.45 -0.67 1.83
N LEU A 16 8.05 -0.23 0.71
CA LEU A 16 8.90 0.97 0.68
C LEU A 16 8.09 2.23 1.01
N PHE A 17 6.87 2.34 0.47
CA PHE A 17 5.94 3.41 0.84
C PHE A 17 5.70 3.40 2.34
N CYS A 18 5.40 2.26 2.96
CA CYS A 18 5.12 2.18 4.38
C CYS A 18 6.28 2.69 5.25
N ILE A 19 7.49 2.21 4.97
CA ILE A 19 8.69 2.56 5.73
C ILE A 19 9.00 4.05 5.58
N ARG A 20 8.96 4.56 4.35
CA ARG A 20 9.32 5.96 4.08
C ARG A 20 8.24 6.94 4.49
N PHE A 21 6.98 6.54 4.41
CA PHE A 21 5.88 7.35 4.93
C PHE A 21 5.98 7.47 6.45
N ALA A 22 6.29 6.38 7.16
CA ALA A 22 6.58 6.43 8.58
C ALA A 22 7.76 7.37 8.91
N ARG A 23 8.85 7.29 8.14
CA ARG A 23 9.98 8.24 8.25
C ARG A 23 9.55 9.69 8.05
N PHE A 24 8.74 9.95 7.03
CA PHE A 24 8.20 11.28 6.73
C PHE A 24 7.30 11.82 7.86
N LEU A 25 6.60 10.93 8.56
CA LEU A 25 5.80 11.26 9.74
C LEU A 25 6.64 11.51 11.00
N GLY A 26 7.98 11.43 10.90
CA GLY A 26 8.91 11.72 11.99
C GLY A 26 9.27 10.52 12.86
N LEU A 27 8.94 9.29 12.42
CA LEU A 27 9.42 8.10 13.12
C LEU A 27 10.92 7.90 12.83
N HIS A 28 11.65 7.38 13.81
CA HIS A 28 13.05 6.98 13.67
C HIS A 28 13.23 5.45 13.82
N GLU A 29 12.27 4.80 14.47
CA GLU A 29 12.19 3.36 14.67
C GLU A 29 10.79 2.85 14.31
N LEU A 30 10.72 1.60 13.88
CA LEU A 30 9.46 0.93 13.56
C LEU A 30 9.24 -0.23 14.51
N THR A 31 7.98 -0.40 14.93
CA THR A 31 7.50 -1.66 15.46
C THR A 31 6.87 -2.44 14.31
N TRP A 32 7.59 -3.45 13.82
CA TRP A 32 7.11 -4.38 12.81
C TRP A 32 6.36 -5.53 13.48
N LEU A 33 5.15 -5.79 13.00
CA LEU A 33 4.24 -6.81 13.48
C LEU A 33 3.96 -7.76 12.33
N VAL A 34 4.22 -9.05 12.52
CA VAL A 34 3.93 -10.09 11.53
C VAL A 34 2.82 -10.95 12.07
N GLU A 35 1.70 -11.00 11.34
CA GLU A 35 0.59 -11.89 11.65
C GLU A 35 0.71 -13.14 10.76
N ARG A 36 1.12 -14.25 11.38
CA ARG A 36 1.34 -15.52 10.71
C ARG A 36 0.01 -16.20 10.36
N THR A 37 0.04 -17.18 9.47
CA THR A 37 -1.15 -17.94 9.07
C THR A 37 -1.76 -18.70 10.26
N ASP A 38 -0.93 -19.18 11.18
CA ASP A 38 -1.29 -19.89 12.43
C ASP A 38 -1.85 -18.98 13.55
N GLY A 39 -2.01 -17.67 13.30
CA GLY A 39 -2.54 -16.71 14.26
C GLY A 39 -1.51 -16.17 15.26
N ARG A 40 -0.25 -16.64 15.22
CA ARG A 40 0.84 -16.07 16.03
C ARG A 40 1.21 -14.68 15.51
N LYS A 41 1.54 -13.80 16.46
CA LYS A 41 1.97 -12.43 16.19
C LYS A 41 3.41 -12.26 16.63
N ASP A 42 4.31 -12.09 15.67
CA ASP A 42 5.71 -11.76 15.94
C ASP A 42 5.85 -10.24 15.97
N ARG A 43 6.58 -9.72 16.96
CA ARG A 43 6.86 -8.28 17.11
C ARG A 43 8.35 -8.05 17.09
N ARG A 44 8.83 -7.18 16.21
CA ARG A 44 10.23 -6.76 16.14
C ARG A 44 10.34 -5.25 16.10
N ARG A 45 11.22 -4.69 16.92
CA ARG A 45 11.67 -3.30 16.79
C ARG A 45 12.91 -3.26 15.92
N MET A 46 12.97 -2.28 15.03
CA MET A 46 14.12 -2.05 14.15
C MET A 46 14.20 -0.58 13.77
N SER A 47 15.42 -0.12 13.48
CA SER A 47 15.62 1.21 12.90
C SER A 47 15.00 1.28 11.51
N LEU A 48 14.67 2.48 11.04
CA LEU A 48 14.19 2.67 9.66
C LEU A 48 15.21 2.20 8.61
N LEU A 49 16.50 2.40 8.88
CA LEU A 49 17.57 1.97 7.97
C LEU A 49 17.64 0.44 7.86
N GLU A 50 17.50 -0.26 8.99
CA GLU A 50 17.37 -1.71 8.98
C GLU A 50 16.11 -2.14 8.25
N ALA A 51 14.95 -1.51 8.52
CA ALA A 51 13.70 -1.85 7.85
C ALA A 51 13.80 -1.71 6.32
N GLU A 52 14.38 -0.61 5.82
CA GLU A 52 14.60 -0.43 4.37
C GLU A 52 15.50 -1.53 3.81
N ARG A 53 16.61 -1.86 4.48
CA ARG A 53 17.54 -2.91 4.03
C ARG A 53 16.91 -4.30 4.07
N TRP A 54 16.14 -4.62 5.11
CA TRP A 54 15.64 -5.97 5.37
C TRP A 54 14.34 -6.27 4.64
N LEU A 55 13.44 -5.29 4.56
CA LEU A 55 12.11 -5.46 3.97
C LEU A 55 12.04 -5.03 2.50
N SER A 56 13.03 -4.27 2.01
CA SER A 56 13.08 -3.82 0.60
C SER A 56 14.21 -4.47 -0.21
N ALA A 57 14.90 -5.49 0.33
CA ALA A 57 15.92 -6.22 -0.42
C ALA A 57 15.29 -6.99 -1.60
N PRO A 58 15.98 -7.16 -2.74
CA PRO A 58 15.49 -7.90 -3.91
C PRO A 58 15.16 -9.38 -3.62
N HIS A 59 15.64 -9.91 -2.48
CA HIS A 59 15.41 -11.28 -2.03
C HIS A 59 14.50 -11.33 -0.79
N ALA A 60 14.02 -10.19 -0.32
CA ALA A 60 13.06 -10.11 0.78
C ALA A 60 11.72 -10.61 0.26
N HIS A 61 11.48 -11.90 0.55
CA HIS A 61 10.21 -12.60 0.66
C HIS A 61 9.11 -12.14 -0.29
N THR A 62 8.69 -13.04 -1.19
CA THR A 62 7.30 -13.11 -1.62
C THR A 62 6.44 -13.03 -0.36
N THR A 63 5.89 -11.86 -0.05
CA THR A 63 5.20 -11.60 1.23
C THR A 63 4.03 -12.59 1.28
N ARG A 64 4.14 -13.65 2.08
CA ARG A 64 3.13 -14.71 2.26
C ARG A 64 2.34 -14.52 3.57
N GLN A 65 2.60 -13.45 4.30
CA GLN A 65 2.02 -13.14 5.61
C GLN A 65 1.65 -11.66 5.67
N LEU A 66 0.61 -11.32 6.44
CA LEU A 66 0.26 -9.92 6.68
C LEU A 66 1.36 -9.29 7.54
N GLN A 67 1.98 -8.25 7.01
CA GLN A 67 3.00 -7.48 7.71
C GLN A 67 2.42 -6.12 8.04
N SER A 68 2.53 -5.68 9.28
CA SER A 68 2.04 -4.39 9.72
C SER A 68 3.15 -3.59 10.36
N ILE A 69 3.27 -2.34 9.96
CA ILE A 69 4.11 -1.37 10.63
C ILE A 69 3.19 -0.56 11.55
N GLN A 70 3.44 -0.60 12.85
CA GLN A 70 2.75 0.29 13.78
C GLN A 70 3.34 1.69 13.63
N VAL A 71 2.51 2.63 13.19
CA VAL A 71 2.85 4.03 13.03
C VAL A 71 2.20 4.81 14.17
N GLU A 72 3.03 5.46 14.99
CA GLU A 72 2.58 6.36 16.05
C GLU A 72 3.01 7.77 15.68
N VAL A 73 2.05 8.62 15.33
CA VAL A 73 2.35 9.99 14.89
C VAL A 73 1.92 10.96 15.99
N PRO A 74 2.82 11.83 16.49
CA PRO A 74 2.42 12.90 17.39
C PRO A 74 1.51 13.91 16.67
N ARG A 75 0.32 14.19 17.20
CA ARG A 75 -0.61 15.22 16.71
C ARG A 75 -1.05 16.12 17.87
N GLY A 76 -0.20 17.09 18.23
CA GLY A 76 -0.45 17.94 19.39
C GLY A 76 -0.44 17.14 20.69
N LYS A 77 -1.56 17.10 21.42
CA LYS A 77 -1.71 16.34 22.68
C LYS A 77 -2.05 14.86 22.49
N SER A 78 -2.47 14.44 21.29
CA SER A 78 -2.78 13.03 20.99
C SER A 78 -1.63 12.36 20.24
N LYS A 79 -1.50 11.04 20.43
CA LYS A 79 -0.60 10.17 19.66
C LYS A 79 -1.43 9.14 18.90
N PRO A 80 -2.17 9.54 17.84
CA PRO A 80 -2.88 8.59 17.01
C PRO A 80 -1.92 7.51 16.53
N SER A 81 -2.27 6.26 16.82
CA SER A 81 -1.56 5.08 16.34
C SER A 81 -2.44 4.37 15.31
N PHE A 82 -1.84 4.07 14.17
CA PHE A 82 -2.48 3.22 13.18
C PHE A 82 -1.52 2.12 12.74
N LEU A 83 -2.09 0.96 12.43
CA LEU A 83 -1.34 -0.08 11.72
C LEU A 83 -1.33 0.29 10.25
N LEU A 84 -0.15 0.29 9.64
CA LEU A 84 0.03 0.34 8.20
C LEU A 84 0.35 -1.07 7.73
N THR A 85 -0.69 -1.79 7.31
CA THR A 85 -0.57 -3.20 6.94
C THR A 85 -0.17 -3.31 5.47
N ASP A 86 1.09 -3.73 5.22
CA ASP A 86 1.57 -4.15 3.92
C ASP A 86 1.06 -5.56 3.63
N THR A 87 0.19 -5.65 2.63
CA THR A 87 -0.44 -6.91 2.26
C THR A 87 0.47 -7.71 1.33
N THR A 88 0.23 -9.01 1.29
CA THR A 88 0.75 -9.83 0.19
C THR A 88 0.32 -9.19 -1.12
N GLY A 89 1.22 -9.18 -2.11
CA GLY A 89 0.84 -8.65 -3.42
C GLY A 89 -0.36 -9.41 -3.96
N LEU A 90 -1.42 -8.68 -4.28
CA LEU A 90 -2.61 -9.28 -4.84
C LEU A 90 -2.30 -9.64 -6.31
N ALA A 91 -2.75 -10.81 -6.73
CA ALA A 91 -2.63 -11.31 -8.10
C ALA A 91 -4.01 -11.69 -8.64
N ASP A 92 -4.18 -11.61 -9.96
CA ASP A 92 -5.43 -12.00 -10.61
C ASP A 92 -5.60 -13.54 -10.56
N GLY A 93 -6.81 -14.00 -10.21
CA GLY A 93 -7.16 -15.42 -10.15
C GLY A 93 -6.90 -16.12 -8.80
N ILE A 94 -7.27 -17.40 -8.73
CA ILE A 94 -7.03 -18.26 -7.57
C ILE A 94 -5.61 -18.81 -7.68
N HIS A 95 -4.70 -18.36 -6.82
CA HIS A 95 -3.33 -18.87 -6.83
C HIS A 95 -3.32 -20.38 -6.51
N PRO A 96 -2.58 -21.23 -7.26
CA PRO A 96 -2.57 -22.68 -7.05
C PRO A 96 -2.03 -23.08 -5.66
N ASP A 97 -1.13 -22.27 -5.12
CA ASP A 97 -0.60 -22.38 -3.75
C ASP A 97 -1.65 -22.00 -2.70
N SER A 98 -2.01 -22.95 -1.84
CA SER A 98 -2.97 -22.75 -0.73
C SER A 98 -2.51 -21.69 0.26
N SER A 99 -1.21 -21.61 0.54
CA SER A 99 -0.67 -20.63 1.48
C SER A 99 -0.85 -19.19 0.99
N LEU A 100 -0.81 -18.98 -0.33
CA LEU A 100 -1.08 -17.68 -0.93
C LEU A 100 -2.58 -17.35 -0.94
N ARG A 101 -3.46 -18.35 -1.10
CA ARG A 101 -4.92 -18.13 -0.97
C ARG A 101 -5.32 -17.69 0.43
N ASP A 102 -4.79 -18.34 1.45
CA ASP A 102 -5.06 -17.97 2.84
C ASP A 102 -4.59 -16.53 3.13
N ALA A 103 -3.44 -16.15 2.59
CA ALA A 103 -2.92 -14.79 2.73
C ALA A 103 -3.77 -13.74 2.00
N MET A 104 -4.32 -14.07 0.82
CA MET A 104 -5.28 -13.23 0.11
C MET A 104 -6.59 -13.09 0.91
N ALA A 105 -7.12 -14.18 1.47
CA ALA A 105 -8.33 -14.14 2.28
C ALA A 105 -8.17 -13.24 3.51
N LYS A 106 -7.04 -13.36 4.23
CA LYS A 106 -6.70 -12.46 5.35
C LYS A 106 -6.57 -11.00 4.91
N THR A 107 -6.04 -10.76 3.71
CA THR A 107 -5.97 -9.41 3.13
C THR A 107 -7.37 -8.82 2.92
N LEU A 108 -8.28 -9.59 2.33
CA LEU A 108 -9.67 -9.16 2.14
C LEU A 108 -10.38 -8.91 3.47
N GLU A 109 -10.21 -9.79 4.46
CA GLU A 109 -10.75 -9.59 5.82
C GLU A 109 -10.21 -8.31 6.47
N ALA A 110 -8.91 -8.04 6.33
CA ALA A 110 -8.30 -6.83 6.83
C ALA A 110 -8.81 -5.57 6.10
N MET A 111 -9.11 -5.65 4.80
CA MET A 111 -9.74 -4.56 4.05
C MET A 111 -11.17 -4.28 4.54
N LEU A 112 -11.95 -5.32 4.84
CA LEU A 112 -13.33 -5.16 5.34
C LEU A 112 -13.39 -4.47 6.71
N THR A 113 -12.32 -4.55 7.50
CA THR A 113 -12.24 -3.93 8.82
C THR A 113 -11.38 -2.66 8.86
N ALA A 114 -10.73 -2.30 7.74
CA ALA A 114 -9.88 -1.11 7.66
C ALA A 114 -10.70 0.19 7.72
N GLN A 115 -10.15 1.18 8.42
CA GLN A 115 -10.68 2.54 8.42
C GLN A 115 -10.28 3.30 7.18
N VAL A 116 -9.04 3.12 6.71
CA VAL A 116 -8.54 3.74 5.49
C VAL A 116 -7.85 2.69 4.64
N ILE A 117 -8.16 2.68 3.34
CA ILE A 117 -7.52 1.83 2.35
C ILE A 117 -6.64 2.72 1.45
N LEU A 118 -5.34 2.44 1.43
CA LEU A 118 -4.36 3.07 0.56
C LEU A 118 -3.99 2.07 -0.54
N HIS A 119 -4.53 2.26 -1.75
CA HIS A 119 -4.24 1.39 -2.88
C HIS A 119 -3.04 1.91 -3.67
N VAL A 120 -1.92 1.21 -3.62
CA VAL A 120 -0.68 1.58 -4.32
C VAL A 120 -0.60 0.88 -5.67
N VAL A 121 -0.46 1.68 -6.72
CA VAL A 121 -0.30 1.21 -8.10
C VAL A 121 1.05 1.65 -8.63
N ASP A 122 1.73 0.77 -9.37
CA ASP A 122 2.89 1.15 -10.17
C ASP A 122 2.44 1.92 -11.42
N ALA A 123 2.52 3.25 -11.37
CA ALA A 123 2.07 4.10 -12.48
C ALA A 123 2.98 3.98 -13.70
N ASP A 124 4.25 3.63 -13.51
CA ASP A 124 5.23 3.50 -14.59
C ASP A 124 5.05 2.19 -15.38
N ALA A 125 4.84 1.08 -14.67
CA ALA A 125 4.47 -0.18 -15.32
C ALA A 125 3.14 -0.06 -16.08
N LEU A 126 2.14 0.57 -15.47
CA LEU A 126 0.86 0.85 -16.12
C LEU A 126 1.04 1.75 -17.36
N GLY A 127 1.84 2.80 -17.26
CA GLY A 127 2.12 3.71 -18.37
C GLY A 127 2.80 3.01 -19.56
N ARG A 128 3.76 2.11 -19.31
CA ARG A 128 4.38 1.28 -20.36
C ARG A 128 3.38 0.36 -21.03
N ALA A 129 2.64 -0.41 -20.25
CA ALA A 129 1.65 -1.35 -20.78
C ALA A 129 0.58 -0.65 -21.63
N LEU A 130 0.12 0.54 -21.22
CA LEU A 130 -0.79 1.36 -22.02
C LEU A 130 -0.18 1.85 -23.34
N ALA A 131 1.11 2.23 -23.32
CA ALA A 131 1.83 2.66 -24.53
C ALA A 131 2.02 1.50 -25.52
N GLU A 132 2.15 0.27 -25.02
CA GLU A 132 2.27 -0.97 -25.81
C GLU A 132 0.90 -1.51 -26.28
N GLY A 133 -0.20 -0.82 -25.94
CA GLY A 133 -1.55 -1.22 -26.36
C GLY A 133 -2.09 -2.43 -25.57
N GLU A 134 -1.52 -2.75 -24.41
CA GLU A 134 -2.01 -3.84 -23.58
C GLU A 134 -3.38 -3.49 -22.99
N HIS A 135 -4.44 -4.05 -23.58
CA HIS A 135 -5.81 -3.87 -23.10
C HIS A 135 -6.04 -4.40 -21.66
N ALA A 136 -5.14 -5.24 -21.16
CA ALA A 136 -5.17 -5.79 -19.80
C ALA A 136 -4.23 -5.08 -18.82
N ALA A 137 -3.67 -3.91 -19.19
CA ALA A 137 -2.76 -3.14 -18.34
C ALA A 137 -3.34 -2.79 -16.96
N TRP A 138 -4.66 -2.65 -16.90
CA TRP A 138 -5.44 -2.49 -15.67
C TRP A 138 -6.28 -3.75 -15.42
N SER A 139 -6.13 -4.39 -14.25
CA SER A 139 -6.79 -5.68 -14.01
C SER A 139 -8.15 -5.53 -13.33
N ALA A 140 -8.95 -6.59 -13.48
CA ALA A 140 -10.24 -6.73 -12.81
C ALA A 140 -10.12 -6.64 -11.28
N LEU A 141 -9.02 -7.13 -10.70
CA LEU A 141 -8.76 -7.02 -9.27
C LEU A 141 -8.61 -5.55 -8.85
N ASP A 142 -7.82 -4.76 -9.57
CA ASP A 142 -7.64 -3.35 -9.25
C ASP A 142 -8.96 -2.57 -9.40
N ASP A 143 -9.77 -2.89 -10.41
CA ASP A 143 -11.14 -2.37 -10.54
C ASP A 143 -11.98 -2.71 -9.30
N GLN A 144 -12.00 -3.97 -8.87
CA GLN A 144 -12.75 -4.40 -7.70
C GLN A 144 -12.30 -3.69 -6.41
N LEU A 145 -10.99 -3.50 -6.22
CA LEU A 145 -10.44 -2.78 -5.07
C LEU A 145 -10.90 -1.32 -5.06
N VAL A 146 -10.90 -0.66 -6.23
CA VAL A 146 -11.38 0.72 -6.34
C VAL A 146 -12.87 0.80 -6.05
N GLN A 147 -13.69 -0.10 -6.61
CA GLN A 147 -15.14 -0.10 -6.36
C GLN A 147 -15.46 -0.31 -4.87
N LEU A 148 -14.81 -1.30 -4.24
CA LEU A 148 -14.95 -1.56 -2.80
C LEU A 148 -14.54 -0.33 -1.98
N GLY A 149 -13.44 0.31 -2.36
CA GLY A 149 -12.92 1.50 -1.69
C GLY A 149 -13.85 2.71 -1.79
N LEU A 150 -14.33 3.00 -3.00
CA LEU A 150 -15.26 4.11 -3.26
C LEU A 150 -16.56 3.95 -2.49
N HIS A 151 -17.11 2.73 -2.41
CA HIS A 151 -18.33 2.45 -1.64
C HIS A 151 -18.17 2.75 -0.13
N ARG A 152 -16.96 2.56 0.43
CA ARG A 152 -16.70 2.81 1.86
C ARG A 152 -16.41 4.28 2.18
N GLY A 153 -16.07 5.10 1.18
CA GLY A 153 -15.76 6.52 1.37
C GLY A 153 -14.40 6.85 2.00
N ALA A 154 -13.64 5.84 2.43
CA ALA A 154 -12.33 6.01 3.08
C ALA A 154 -11.21 5.30 2.30
N TYR A 155 -11.01 5.75 1.06
CA TYR A 155 -10.11 5.13 0.09
C TYR A 155 -9.27 6.17 -0.64
N LEU A 156 -7.98 5.88 -0.81
CA LEU A 156 -7.08 6.64 -1.68
C LEU A 156 -6.42 5.72 -2.70
N LEU A 157 -6.36 6.18 -3.95
CA LEU A 157 -5.53 5.57 -4.97
C LEU A 157 -4.20 6.33 -5.04
N LEU A 158 -3.08 5.62 -4.91
CA LEU A 158 -1.72 6.16 -4.91
C LEU A 158 -1.02 5.70 -6.18
N ALA A 159 -0.84 6.62 -7.13
CA ALA A 159 -0.06 6.39 -8.34
C ALA A 159 1.43 6.53 -7.99
N ASN A 160 2.08 5.40 -7.73
CA ASN A 160 3.45 5.32 -7.25
C ASN A 160 4.48 5.22 -8.38
N LYS A 161 5.75 5.47 -8.02
CA LYS A 161 6.91 5.51 -8.93
C LYS A 161 6.87 6.66 -9.94
N MET A 162 6.31 7.80 -9.51
CA MET A 162 6.28 9.03 -10.32
C MET A 162 7.66 9.60 -10.68
N ASP A 163 8.74 9.04 -10.10
CA ASP A 163 10.12 9.31 -10.49
C ASP A 163 10.56 8.65 -11.81
N LEU A 164 9.72 7.78 -12.39
CA LEU A 164 10.01 7.05 -13.63
C LEU A 164 9.25 7.65 -14.83
N PRO A 165 9.80 7.54 -16.06
CA PRO A 165 9.37 8.32 -17.21
C PRO A 165 7.95 7.98 -17.69
N ALA A 166 7.51 6.72 -17.61
CA ALA A 166 6.18 6.34 -18.10
C ALA A 166 5.07 6.61 -17.06
N ALA A 167 5.44 6.92 -15.80
CA ALA A 167 4.50 7.10 -14.70
C ALA A 167 3.45 8.20 -14.96
N ARG A 168 3.82 9.24 -15.71
CA ARG A 168 2.90 10.32 -16.08
C ARG A 168 1.70 9.79 -16.87
N TYR A 169 1.91 8.86 -17.80
CA TYR A 169 0.84 8.27 -18.60
C TYR A 169 -0.07 7.38 -17.75
N GLY A 170 0.51 6.54 -16.89
CA GLY A 170 -0.28 5.72 -15.97
C GLY A 170 -1.11 6.56 -14.99
N HIS A 171 -0.54 7.63 -14.44
CA HIS A 171 -1.28 8.57 -13.59
C HIS A 171 -2.43 9.24 -14.34
N GLN A 172 -2.20 9.70 -15.58
CA GLN A 172 -3.25 10.29 -16.41
C GLN A 172 -4.39 9.28 -16.65
N PHE A 173 -4.07 8.05 -17.01
CA PHE A 173 -5.08 7.00 -17.16
C PHE A 173 -5.91 6.80 -15.90
N LEU A 174 -5.27 6.70 -14.73
CA LEU A 174 -5.96 6.51 -13.45
C LEU A 174 -6.88 7.70 -13.12
N ALA A 175 -6.38 8.92 -13.32
CA ALA A 175 -7.16 10.14 -13.08
C ALA A 175 -8.38 10.25 -13.99
N HIS A 176 -8.28 9.83 -15.25
CA HIS A 176 -9.41 9.80 -16.19
C HIS A 176 -10.40 8.67 -15.87
N ARG A 177 -9.91 7.49 -15.50
CA ARG A 177 -10.75 6.33 -15.17
C ARG A 177 -11.55 6.54 -13.88
N TYR A 178 -10.96 7.23 -12.91
CA TYR A 178 -11.55 7.43 -11.58
C TYR A 178 -11.66 8.92 -11.21
N PRO A 179 -12.48 9.71 -11.93
CA PRO A 179 -12.58 11.15 -11.69
C PRO A 179 -13.17 11.49 -10.31
N LYS A 180 -13.98 10.56 -9.76
CA LYS A 180 -14.54 10.67 -8.40
C LYS A 180 -13.60 10.12 -7.31
N GLY A 181 -12.63 9.29 -7.69
CA GLY A 181 -11.64 8.74 -6.79
C GLY A 181 -10.46 9.68 -6.66
N LYS A 182 -9.96 9.91 -5.45
CA LYS A 182 -8.76 10.73 -5.30
C LYS A 182 -7.52 9.90 -5.66
N VAL A 183 -6.94 10.20 -6.82
CA VAL A 183 -5.65 9.68 -7.27
C VAL A 183 -4.56 10.65 -6.82
N ILE A 184 -3.64 10.20 -5.97
CA ILE A 184 -2.51 11.00 -5.49
C ILE A 184 -1.23 10.48 -6.17
N PRO A 185 -0.52 11.31 -6.96
CA PRO A 185 0.77 10.95 -7.50
C PRO A 185 1.83 10.96 -6.40
N ILE A 186 2.56 9.86 -6.25
CA ILE A 186 3.63 9.73 -5.25
C ILE A 186 4.89 9.10 -5.84
N SER A 187 6.03 9.38 -5.22
CA SER A 187 7.21 8.52 -5.34
C SER A 187 7.60 8.07 -3.94
N ALA A 188 7.37 6.79 -3.64
CA ALA A 188 7.87 6.20 -2.40
C ALA A 188 9.39 6.38 -2.26
N ARG A 189 10.13 6.34 -3.39
CA ARG A 189 11.59 6.50 -3.43
C ARG A 189 12.05 7.94 -3.19
N GLN A 190 11.28 8.95 -3.58
CA GLN A 190 11.67 10.35 -3.37
C GLN A 190 10.93 11.03 -2.21
N GLY A 191 9.87 10.40 -1.68
CA GLY A 191 8.98 10.97 -0.68
C GLY A 191 8.03 12.04 -1.22
N THR A 192 7.93 12.19 -2.54
CA THR A 192 7.02 13.16 -3.18
C THR A 192 5.57 12.71 -2.99
N GLY A 193 4.65 13.68 -2.84
CA GLY A 193 3.22 13.45 -2.60
C GLY A 193 2.84 13.00 -1.18
N PHE A 194 3.79 12.68 -0.30
CA PHE A 194 3.50 12.20 1.06
C PHE A 194 2.72 13.20 1.93
N ARG A 195 2.93 14.50 1.73
CA ARG A 195 2.15 15.55 2.41
C ARG A 195 0.66 15.42 2.11
N GLU A 196 0.32 15.21 0.84
CA GLU A 196 -1.06 15.08 0.38
C GLU A 196 -1.70 13.80 0.90
N VAL A 197 -0.94 12.70 0.94
CA VAL A 197 -1.38 11.44 1.55
C VAL A 197 -1.70 11.63 3.02
N ARG A 198 -0.78 12.23 3.79
CA ARG A 198 -0.95 12.51 5.22
C ARG A 198 -2.19 13.37 5.48
N ASP A 199 -2.32 14.47 4.75
CA ASP A 199 -3.44 15.40 4.91
C ASP A 199 -4.78 14.73 4.58
N HIS A 200 -4.80 13.73 3.70
CA HIS A 200 -6.01 12.95 3.43
C HIS A 200 -6.30 11.92 4.51
N VAL A 201 -5.29 11.13 4.91
CA VAL A 201 -5.43 10.11 5.96
C VAL A 201 -5.95 10.74 7.25
N TRP A 202 -5.47 11.94 7.61
CA TRP A 202 -5.92 12.67 8.80
C TRP A 202 -7.32 13.30 8.69
N ARG A 203 -7.90 13.40 7.50
CA ARG A 203 -9.30 13.81 7.32
C ARG A 203 -10.25 12.62 7.36
N LEU A 204 -9.77 11.43 7.04
CA LEU A 204 -10.54 10.19 7.04
C LEU A 204 -10.50 9.44 8.38
N ALA A 205 -9.59 9.81 9.29
CA ALA A 205 -9.38 9.23 10.61
C ALA A 205 -9.73 10.22 11.73
#